data_AF-A0A662UYK9-F1
#
_entry.id   AF-A0A662UYK9-F1
#
_cell.length_a   1.000
_cell.length_b   1.000
_cell.length_c   1.000
_cell.angle_alpha   90.00
_cell.angle_beta   90.00
_cell.angle_gamma   90.00
#
_symmetry.space_group_name_H-M   'P 1'
#
loop_
_entity.id
_entity.type
_entity.pdbx_description
1 polymer ?
#
loop_
_entity_poly.entity_id
_entity_poly.type
_entity_poly.pdbx_seq_one_letter_code
_entity_poly.pdbx_strand_id
1 'polypeptide(L)'
;MGKEVKKNPIIICRCENVTLDDVERAIDEGYTDLESLKRKLRIGMGPCQGRTCLPLVIRILARKLRKSPDELLIPTSRPPINPIPMKLFIHGGDDEDEE
;
A
#
# COMPACT_ATOMS: atom_id res chain seq x y z
N MET A 1 -10.98 9.81 -16.19
CA MET A 1 -9.90 8.98 -16.78
C MET A 1 -10.31 7.52 -16.72
N GLY A 2 -10.74 6.94 -17.85
CA GLY A 2 -10.86 5.49 -17.96
C GLY A 2 -9.47 4.89 -18.16
N LYS A 3 -9.05 3.97 -17.28
CA LYS A 3 -7.82 3.20 -17.51
C LYS A 3 -8.11 2.15 -18.56
N GLU A 4 -7.29 2.11 -19.61
CA GLU A 4 -7.28 1.00 -20.56
C GLU A 4 -6.63 -0.20 -19.85
N VAL A 5 -7.43 -1.22 -19.53
CA VAL A 5 -6.97 -2.40 -18.77
C VAL A 5 -6.72 -3.54 -19.75
N LYS A 6 -5.48 -4.04 -19.78
CA LYS A 6 -5.10 -5.21 -20.61
C LYS A 6 -6.01 -6.41 -20.33
N LYS A 7 -6.27 -7.23 -21.36
CA LYS A 7 -6.99 -8.51 -21.24
C LYS A 7 -6.17 -9.44 -20.33
N ASN A 8 -6.67 -9.69 -19.12
CA ASN A 8 -5.99 -10.35 -17.98
C ASN A 8 -4.90 -9.49 -17.29
N PRO A 9 -5.29 -8.51 -16.45
CA PRO A 9 -4.32 -7.70 -15.71
C PRO A 9 -3.67 -8.51 -14.58
N ILE A 10 -2.34 -8.38 -14.44
CA ILE A 10 -1.61 -8.90 -13.28
C ILE A 10 -1.87 -7.94 -12.12
N ILE A 11 -2.57 -8.40 -11.09
CA ILE A 11 -2.91 -7.59 -9.91
C ILE A 11 -1.73 -7.60 -8.91
N ILE A 12 -1.25 -6.41 -8.56
CA ILE A 12 -0.21 -6.21 -7.54
C ILE A 12 -0.84 -5.86 -6.18
N CYS A 13 -1.84 -4.97 -6.16
CA CYS A 13 -2.59 -4.65 -4.95
C CYS A 13 -4.07 -4.96 -5.14
N ARG A 14 -4.56 -5.97 -4.41
CA ARG A 14 -5.99 -6.33 -4.41
C ARG A 14 -6.87 -5.28 -3.73
N CYS A 15 -6.38 -4.60 -2.69
CA CYS A 15 -7.18 -3.63 -1.95
C CYS A 15 -7.49 -2.38 -2.75
N GLU A 16 -6.52 -1.89 -3.52
CA GLU A 16 -6.64 -0.65 -4.31
C GLU A 16 -6.82 -0.92 -5.81
N ASN A 17 -7.01 -2.18 -6.21
CA ASN A 17 -7.11 -2.61 -7.62
C ASN A 17 -5.97 -2.08 -8.50
N VAL A 18 -4.73 -2.16 -8.00
CA VAL A 18 -3.53 -1.71 -8.73
C VAL A 18 -2.91 -2.88 -9.48
N THR A 19 -2.68 -2.68 -10.77
CA THR A 19 -2.07 -3.67 -11.68
C THR A 19 -0.55 -3.48 -11.79
N LEU A 20 0.15 -4.46 -12.37
CA LEU A 20 1.58 -4.34 -12.70
C LEU A 20 1.84 -3.14 -13.63
N ASP A 21 0.99 -3.00 -14.65
CA ASP A 21 1.07 -1.92 -15.64
C ASP A 21 0.94 -0.53 -14.99
N ASP A 22 0.08 -0.41 -13.98
CA ASP A 22 -0.04 0.83 -13.20
C ASP A 22 1.24 1.18 -12.44
N VAL A 23 1.90 0.18 -11.86
CA VAL A 23 3.15 0.37 -11.12
C VAL A 23 4.28 0.74 -12.09
N GLU A 24 4.42 0.02 -13.19
CA GLU A 24 5.44 0.30 -14.19
C GLU A 24 5.26 1.68 -14.82
N ARG A 25 4.02 2.06 -15.17
CA ARG A 25 3.72 3.39 -15.70
C ARG A 25 4.04 4.49 -14.69
N ALA A 26 3.73 4.29 -13.41
CA ALA A 26 4.11 5.26 -12.39
C ALA A 26 5.64 5.40 -12.26
N ILE A 27 6.38 4.30 -12.37
CA ILE A 27 7.85 4.37 -12.36
C ILE A 27 8.36 5.14 -13.59
N ASP A 28 7.76 4.91 -14.76
CA ASP A 28 8.10 5.60 -16.01
C ASP A 28 7.70 7.10 -16.00
N GLU A 29 6.67 7.46 -15.23
CA GLU A 29 6.32 8.86 -14.91
C GLU A 29 7.35 9.55 -13.99
N GLY A 30 8.31 8.80 -13.42
CA GLY A 30 9.39 9.32 -12.59
C GLY A 30 9.22 9.11 -11.08
N TYR A 31 8.20 8.36 -10.63
CA TYR A 31 8.06 8.00 -9.22
C TYR A 31 9.06 6.88 -8.86
N THR A 32 10.25 7.27 -8.41
CA THR A 32 11.40 6.38 -8.20
C THR A 32 11.62 5.94 -6.74
N ASP A 33 10.71 6.30 -5.84
CA ASP A 33 10.74 5.88 -4.44
C ASP A 33 9.39 5.31 -3.99
N LEU A 34 9.43 4.47 -2.96
CA LEU A 34 8.27 3.72 -2.51
C LEU A 34 7.21 4.60 -1.84
N GLU A 35 7.60 5.71 -1.22
CA GLU A 35 6.67 6.64 -0.56
C GLU A 35 5.88 7.45 -1.60
N SER A 36 6.54 7.88 -2.67
CA SER A 36 5.90 8.50 -3.84
C SER A 36 4.94 7.54 -4.53
N LEU A 37 5.34 6.28 -4.77
CA LEU A 37 4.46 5.26 -5.33
C LEU A 37 3.26 4.97 -4.41
N LYS A 38 3.47 4.92 -3.09
CA LYS A 38 2.40 4.81 -2.09
C LYS A 38 1.41 5.96 -2.17
N ARG A 39 1.87 7.21 -2.32
CA ARG A 39 0.99 8.39 -2.46
C ARG A 39 0.22 8.38 -3.78
N LYS A 40 0.87 8.00 -4.88
CA LYS A 40 0.27 8.00 -6.23
C LYS A 40 -0.74 6.88 -6.43
N LEU A 41 -0.39 5.66 -6.04
CA LEU A 41 -1.16 4.45 -6.32
C LEU A 41 -1.92 3.91 -5.09
N ARG A 42 -1.77 4.56 -3.93
CA ARG A 42 -2.36 4.13 -2.63
C ARG A 42 -1.93 2.73 -2.18
N ILE A 43 -0.88 2.17 -2.78
CA ILE A 43 -0.35 0.86 -2.40
C ILE A 43 0.03 0.85 -0.92
N GLY A 44 -0.39 -0.20 -0.22
CA GLY A 44 -0.18 -0.33 1.22
C GLY A 44 -1.11 0.48 2.12
N MET A 45 -2.07 1.24 1.57
CA MET A 45 -3.11 1.93 2.35
C MET A 45 -4.38 1.11 2.60
N GLY A 46 -4.47 -0.09 2.01
CA GLY A 46 -5.59 -1.00 2.24
C GLY A 46 -5.55 -1.66 3.63
N PRO A 47 -6.58 -2.45 4.00
CA PRO A 47 -6.65 -3.14 5.29
C PRO A 47 -5.48 -4.11 5.53
N CYS A 48 -4.84 -4.59 4.46
CA CYS A 48 -3.62 -5.41 4.57
C CYS A 48 -2.37 -4.63 4.98
N GLN A 49 -2.42 -3.29 5.02
CA GLN A 49 -1.28 -2.42 5.36
C GLN A 49 -0.02 -2.73 4.55
N GLY A 50 -0.18 -3.15 3.29
CA GLY A 50 0.93 -3.38 2.37
C GLY A 50 1.69 -4.70 2.51
N ARG A 51 1.26 -5.59 3.42
CA ARG A 51 1.89 -6.92 3.64
C ARG A 51 2.07 -7.75 2.37
N THR A 52 1.15 -7.63 1.42
CA THR A 52 1.18 -8.39 0.17
C THR A 52 1.81 -7.60 -0.97
N CYS A 53 1.40 -6.35 -1.18
CA CYS A 53 1.81 -5.58 -2.34
C CYS A 53 3.18 -4.90 -2.21
N LEU A 54 3.60 -4.47 -1.01
CA LEU A 54 4.86 -3.72 -0.85
C LEU A 54 6.10 -4.55 -1.26
N PRO A 55 6.26 -5.83 -0.85
CA PRO A 55 7.40 -6.64 -1.28
C PRO A 55 7.46 -6.83 -2.80
N LEU A 56 6.29 -6.92 -3.46
CA LEU A 56 6.21 -7.03 -4.92
C LEU A 56 6.63 -5.73 -5.59
N VAL A 57 6.12 -4.59 -5.12
CA VAL A 57 6.46 -3.27 -5.68
C VAL A 57 7.94 -2.96 -5.47
N ILE A 58 8.53 -3.28 -4.32
CA ILE A 58 9.97 -3.13 -4.07
C ILE A 58 10.78 -3.88 -5.13
N ARG A 59 10.42 -5.13 -5.42
CA ARG A 59 11.11 -5.93 -6.44
C ARG A 59 10.94 -5.36 -7.85
N ILE A 60 9.76 -4.85 -8.19
CA ILE A 60 9.51 -4.21 -9.48
C ILE A 60 10.36 -2.93 -9.60
N LEU A 61 10.35 -2.09 -8.57
CA LEU A 61 11.11 -0.85 -8.50
C LEU A 61 12.62 -1.11 -8.58
N ALA A 62 13.15 -2.07 -7.81
CA ALA A 62 14.55 -2.46 -7.83
C ALA A 62 15.00 -2.91 -9.23
N ARG A 63 14.18 -3.71 -9.92
CA ARG A 63 14.45 -4.16 -11.30
C ARG A 63 14.46 -2.99 -12.30
N LYS A 64 13.47 -2.09 -12.22
CA LYS A 64 13.39 -0.90 -13.10
C LYS A 64 14.56 0.05 -12.87
N LEU A 65 14.96 0.28 -11.63
CA LEU A 65 16.04 1.20 -11.27
C LEU A 65 17.44 0.58 -11.31
N ARG A 66 17.55 -0.73 -11.53
CA ARG A 66 18.81 -1.51 -11.45
C ARG A 66 19.55 -1.31 -10.12
N LYS A 67 18.80 -1.28 -9.02
CA LYS A 67 19.31 -1.16 -7.64
C LYS A 67 19.06 -2.43 -6.85
N SER A 68 19.82 -2.63 -5.77
CA SER A 68 19.50 -3.68 -4.81
C SER A 68 18.16 -3.35 -4.11
N PRO A 69 17.28 -4.33 -3.84
CA PRO A 69 16.09 -4.11 -3.02
C PRO A 69 16.38 -3.49 -1.64
N ASP A 70 17.55 -3.78 -1.07
CA ASP A 70 17.97 -3.29 0.26
C ASP A 70 18.27 -1.78 0.27
N GLU A 71 18.54 -1.18 -0.89
CA GLU A 71 18.76 0.26 -1.02
C GLU A 71 17.45 1.06 -1.04
N LEU A 72 16.31 0.37 -1.18
CA LEU A 72 14.99 1.00 -1.26
C LEU A 72 14.37 1.11 0.12
N LEU A 73 14.04 2.33 0.53
CA LEU A 73 13.42 2.59 1.82
C LEU A 73 12.02 1.98 1.90
N ILE A 74 11.78 1.24 2.98
CA ILE A 74 10.47 0.65 3.28
C ILE A 74 9.66 1.66 4.12
N PRO A 75 8.38 1.94 3.78
CA PRO A 75 7.52 2.79 4.58
C PRO A 75 7.42 2.33 6.03
N THR A 76 7.40 3.30 6.95
CA THR A 76 7.24 3.02 8.39
C THR A 76 5.92 2.29 8.67
N SER A 77 5.98 1.22 9.46
CA SER A 77 4.80 0.60 10.04
C SER A 77 4.28 1.47 11.18
N ARG A 78 2.96 1.70 11.22
CA ARG A 78 2.29 2.50 12.24
C ARG A 78 1.27 1.62 12.97
N PRO A 79 1.19 1.68 14.30
CA PRO A 79 0.14 0.99 15.03
C PRO A 79 -1.24 1.61 14.76
N PRO A 80 -2.34 0.82 14.81
CA PRO A 80 -2.38 -0.64 15.01
C PRO A 80 -2.04 -1.43 13.73
N ILE A 81 -1.31 -2.54 13.87
CA ILE A 81 -0.83 -3.37 12.73
C ILE A 81 -2.00 -4.00 11.94
N ASN A 82 -3.04 -4.42 12.66
CA ASN A 82 -4.29 -4.87 12.09
C ASN A 82 -5.38 -3.86 12.45
N PRO A 83 -6.37 -3.64 11.58
CA PRO A 83 -7.55 -2.87 11.94
C PRO A 83 -8.22 -3.50 13.17
N ILE A 84 -8.40 -2.71 14.23
CA ILE A 84 -9.13 -3.12 15.42
C ILE A 84 -10.35 -2.22 15.63
N PRO A 85 -11.46 -2.74 16.20
CA PRO A 85 -12.65 -1.94 16.46
C PRO A 85 -12.35 -0.73 17.34
N MET A 86 -12.92 0.43 17.00
CA MET A 86 -12.69 1.67 17.73
C MET A 86 -13.12 1.58 19.20
N LYS A 87 -14.17 0.80 19.51
CA LYS A 87 -14.66 0.58 20.89
C LYS A 87 -13.58 0.11 21.88
N LEU A 88 -12.54 -0.57 21.40
CA LEU A 88 -11.42 -1.02 22.25
C LEU A 88 -10.58 0.14 22.77
N PHE A 89 -10.61 1.30 22.11
CA PHE A 89 -9.91 2.51 22.55
C PHE A 89 -10.76 3.42 23.45
N ILE A 90 -12.07 3.17 23.58
CA ILE A 90 -13.04 4.06 24.27
C ILE A 90 -13.22 3.64 25.76
N HIS A 91 -12.25 2.95 26.38
CA HIS A 91 -12.34 2.56 27.81
C HIS A 91 -12.08 3.74 28.76
N GLY A 92 -12.98 4.72 28.74
CA GLY A 92 -13.00 5.86 29.68
C GLY A 92 -14.28 6.69 29.61
N GLY A 93 -15.40 6.10 29.16
CA GLY A 93 -16.65 6.85 28.93
C GLY A 93 -17.94 6.19 29.39
N ASP A 94 -17.94 4.94 29.87
CA ASP A 94 -19.15 4.27 30.37
C ASP A 94 -18.81 3.48 31.66
N ASP A 95 -18.57 4.21 32.76
CA ASP A 95 -18.74 3.67 34.12
C ASP A 95 -20.01 4.23 34.80
N GLU A 96 -20.80 5.08 34.13
CA GLU A 96 -22.05 5.61 34.67
C GLU A 96 -23.10 5.64 33.56
N ASP A 97 -24.01 4.65 33.57
CA ASP A 97 -25.45 4.77 33.25
C ASP A 97 -26.09 3.37 33.29
N GLU A 98 -25.94 2.69 34.43
CA GLU A 98 -26.91 1.69 34.89
C GLU A 98 -27.59 2.25 36.15
N GLU A 99 -28.63 3.07 35.97
CA GLU A 99 -29.77 3.21 36.88
C GLU A 99 -31.03 3.63 36.10
#